data_AF-F4P1K0-F1
#
_entry.id   AF-F4P1K0-F1
#
_cell.length_a   1.000
_cell.length_b   1.000
_cell.length_c   1.000
_cell.angle_alpha   90.00
_cell.angle_beta   90.00
_cell.angle_gamma   90.00
#
_symmetry.space_group_name_H-M   'P 1'
#
loop_
_entity.id
_entity.type
_entity.pdbx_description
1 polymer ?
#
loop_
_entity_poly.entity_id
_entity_poly.type
_entity_poly.pdbx_seq_one_letter_code
_entity_poly.pdbx_strand_id
1 'polypeptide(L)'
;MSLLYPQQKPKRRQARPELTDEQKQEIQEAFELFDTDKDNALDYHELKVAMRALGFDVKKAEVLKVLRDYDKDNQGLIDFEGFNKVMTERILDRDPLEEIRKAFQLFDDDGTGKISLRNLRRVAKEIGESLDDEELQAMIDEFDLDQDGEINEQEFIGIMTDANE
;
A
#
# COMPACT_ATOMS: atom_id res chain seq x y z
N MET A 1 -35.58 43.18 21.16
CA MET A 1 -34.16 43.10 20.77
C MET A 1 -33.59 41.80 21.34
N SER A 2 -33.83 40.68 20.66
CA SER A 2 -33.22 39.39 21.02
C SER A 2 -32.38 38.93 19.84
N LEU A 3 -31.06 39.01 20.00
CA LEU A 3 -30.08 38.58 19.01
C LEU A 3 -30.05 37.05 18.99
N LEU A 4 -30.54 36.44 17.91
CA LEU A 4 -30.40 35.01 17.64
C LEU A 4 -28.96 34.76 17.17
N TYR A 5 -28.16 34.09 17.99
CA TYR A 5 -26.85 33.58 17.58
C TYR A 5 -27.02 32.35 16.65
N PRO A 6 -26.24 32.20 15.58
CA PRO A 6 -26.24 30.98 14.78
C PRO A 6 -25.62 29.82 15.58
N GLN A 7 -26.36 28.72 15.75
CA GLN A 7 -25.81 27.49 16.32
C GLN A 7 -24.78 26.89 15.36
N GLN A 8 -23.55 26.72 15.85
CA GLN A 8 -22.52 25.97 15.13
C GLN A 8 -22.94 24.50 15.04
N LYS A 9 -23.05 23.99 13.80
CA LYS A 9 -23.30 22.56 13.56
C LYS A 9 -22.13 21.75 14.15
N PRO A 10 -22.38 20.62 14.84
CA PRO A 10 -21.32 19.79 15.36
C PRO A 10 -20.44 19.30 14.20
N LYS A 11 -19.12 19.47 14.31
CA LYS A 11 -18.16 18.82 13.42
C LYS A 11 -18.45 17.32 13.47
N ARG A 12 -18.85 16.73 12.33
CA ARG A 12 -18.91 15.27 12.17
C ARG A 12 -17.59 14.71 12.70
N ARG A 13 -17.64 13.86 13.74
CA ARG A 13 -16.48 13.05 14.11
C ARG A 13 -16.14 12.28 12.85
N GLN A 14 -15.03 12.60 12.20
CA GLN A 14 -14.50 11.78 11.12
C GLN A 14 -14.40 10.37 11.71
N ALA A 15 -15.07 9.41 11.08
CA ALA A 15 -14.85 8.01 11.39
C ALA A 15 -13.34 7.78 11.28
N ARG A 16 -12.76 7.07 12.26
CA ARG A 16 -11.36 6.69 12.12
C ARG A 16 -11.26 5.88 10.82
N PRO A 17 -10.26 6.13 9.96
CA PRO A 17 -10.06 5.29 8.81
C PRO A 17 -9.90 3.85 9.30
N GLU A 18 -10.60 2.93 8.66
CA GLU A 18 -10.55 1.50 8.92
C GLU A 18 -9.95 0.80 7.69
N LEU A 19 -9.28 -0.32 7.91
CA LEU A 19 -8.74 -1.12 6.81
C LEU A 19 -9.87 -1.72 5.98
N THR A 20 -9.63 -1.83 4.67
CA THR A 20 -10.45 -2.65 3.78
C THR A 20 -10.32 -4.13 4.15
N ASP A 21 -11.26 -4.96 3.71
CA ASP A 21 -11.19 -6.40 3.96
C ASP A 21 -10.00 -7.05 3.24
N GLU A 22 -9.64 -6.54 2.06
CA GLU A 22 -8.43 -6.93 1.33
C GLU A 22 -7.16 -6.63 2.14
N GLN A 23 -7.03 -5.42 2.69
CA GLN A 23 -5.89 -5.07 3.54
C GLN A 23 -5.79 -5.95 4.80
N LYS A 24 -6.92 -6.31 5.40
CA LYS A 24 -6.93 -7.25 6.55
C LYS A 24 -6.47 -8.65 6.12
N GLN A 25 -6.93 -9.10 4.95
CA GLN A 25 -6.53 -10.38 4.39
C GLN A 25 -5.04 -10.41 4.07
N GLU A 26 -4.48 -9.35 3.47
CA GLU A 26 -3.04 -9.24 3.21
C GLU A 26 -2.20 -9.36 4.50
N ILE A 27 -2.63 -8.70 5.59
CA ILE A 27 -1.95 -8.82 6.89
C ILE A 27 -1.97 -10.27 7.38
N GLN A 28 -3.11 -10.94 7.28
CA GLN A 28 -3.24 -12.34 7.70
C GLN A 28 -2.36 -13.27 6.87
N GLU A 29 -2.42 -13.15 5.55
CA GLU A 29 -1.63 -13.97 4.62
C GLU A 29 -0.12 -13.75 4.82
N ALA A 30 0.32 -12.51 5.04
CA ALA A 30 1.71 -12.22 5.36
C ALA A 30 2.14 -12.90 6.66
N PHE A 31 1.33 -12.86 7.72
CA PHE A 31 1.65 -13.55 8.97
C PHE A 31 1.77 -15.06 8.74
N GLU A 32 0.76 -15.68 8.11
CA GLU A 32 0.73 -17.13 7.89
C GLU A 32 1.85 -17.62 6.96
N LEU A 33 2.27 -16.79 5.99
CA LEU A 33 3.35 -17.13 5.06
C LEU A 33 4.72 -17.12 5.75
N PHE A 34 4.95 -16.22 6.70
CA PHE A 34 6.25 -16.06 7.35
C PHE A 34 6.38 -16.70 8.73
N ASP A 35 5.28 -17.11 9.37
CA ASP A 35 5.29 -18.08 10.47
C ASP A 35 5.67 -19.45 9.89
N THR A 36 6.98 -19.70 9.78
CA THR A 36 7.52 -20.86 9.08
C THR A 36 7.56 -22.11 9.94
N ASP A 37 7.76 -21.95 11.24
CA ASP A 37 7.77 -23.04 12.21
C ASP A 37 6.40 -23.36 12.81
N LYS A 38 5.38 -22.56 12.47
CA LYS A 38 3.96 -22.74 12.84
C LYS A 38 3.74 -22.66 14.34
N ASP A 39 4.51 -21.81 15.02
CA ASP A 39 4.36 -21.55 16.44
C ASP A 39 3.26 -20.51 16.76
N ASN A 40 2.64 -19.92 15.71
CA ASN A 40 1.65 -18.84 15.78
C ASN A 40 2.20 -17.52 16.32
N ALA A 41 3.51 -17.31 16.16
CA ALA A 41 4.19 -16.06 16.42
C ALA A 41 5.25 -15.80 15.33
N LEU A 42 5.83 -14.61 15.33
CA LEU A 42 6.94 -14.27 14.44
C LEU A 42 8.16 -13.90 15.26
N ASP A 43 9.31 -14.48 14.92
CA ASP A 43 10.59 -14.04 15.42
C ASP A 43 11.08 -12.75 14.73
N TYR A 44 12.26 -12.26 15.12
CA TYR A 44 12.85 -11.05 14.51
C TYR A 44 13.01 -11.13 12.97
N HIS A 45 13.42 -12.28 12.44
CA HIS A 45 13.64 -12.45 11.01
C HIS A 45 12.32 -12.58 10.27
N GLU A 46 11.41 -13.40 10.78
CA GLU A 46 10.09 -13.61 10.20
C GLU A 46 9.28 -12.31 10.20
N LEU A 47 9.25 -11.59 11.32
CA LEU A 47 8.63 -10.27 11.42
C LEU A 47 9.22 -9.29 10.40
N LYS A 48 10.55 -9.24 10.28
CA LYS A 48 11.21 -8.32 9.34
C LYS A 48 10.81 -8.61 7.90
N VAL A 49 10.72 -9.89 7.51
CA VAL A 49 10.35 -10.26 6.15
C VAL A 49 8.86 -10.05 5.92
N ALA A 50 7.99 -10.38 6.88
CA ALA A 50 6.55 -10.11 6.81
C ALA A 50 6.24 -8.62 6.64
N MET A 51 6.88 -7.75 7.40
CA MET A 51 6.73 -6.29 7.25
C MET A 51 7.16 -5.81 5.86
N ARG A 52 8.22 -6.41 5.29
CA ARG A 52 8.69 -6.07 3.93
C ARG A 52 7.76 -6.59 2.84
N ALA A 53 7.18 -7.77 3.02
CA ALA A 53 6.19 -8.33 2.11
C ALA A 53 4.93 -7.45 2.05
N LEU A 54 4.55 -6.85 3.18
CA LEU A 54 3.49 -5.84 3.24
C LEU A 54 3.92 -4.46 2.72
N GLY A 55 5.09 -4.32 2.09
CA GLY A 55 5.55 -3.07 1.46
C GLY A 55 6.24 -2.08 2.39
N PHE A 56 6.60 -2.46 3.63
CA PHE A 56 7.31 -1.57 4.54
C PHE A 56 8.82 -1.80 4.52
N ASP A 57 9.58 -0.77 4.15
CA ASP A 57 11.03 -0.79 4.37
C ASP A 57 11.33 -0.51 5.85
N VAL A 58 11.69 -1.57 6.57
CA VAL A 58 11.95 -1.53 8.02
C VAL A 58 13.42 -1.70 8.34
N LYS A 59 13.91 -0.85 9.25
CA LYS A 59 15.27 -0.94 9.79
C LYS A 59 15.31 -1.88 11.00
N LYS A 60 16.49 -2.45 11.28
CA LYS A 60 16.73 -3.32 12.45
C LYS A 60 16.19 -2.72 13.76
N ALA A 61 16.43 -1.43 13.97
CA ALA A 61 16.01 -0.74 15.20
C ALA A 61 14.49 -0.69 15.38
N GLU A 62 13.74 -0.59 14.27
CA GLU A 62 12.27 -0.56 14.28
C GLU A 62 11.69 -1.93 14.57
N VAL A 63 12.20 -2.98 13.91
CA VAL A 63 11.75 -4.37 14.17
C VAL A 63 11.98 -4.74 15.64
N LEU A 64 13.16 -4.43 16.17
CA LEU A 64 13.45 -4.66 17.59
C LEU A 64 12.57 -3.81 18.52
N LYS A 65 12.14 -2.62 18.08
CA LYS A 65 11.21 -1.80 18.86
C LYS A 65 9.82 -2.45 18.88
N VAL A 66 9.32 -2.91 17.74
CA VAL A 66 8.05 -3.62 17.65
C VAL A 66 8.04 -4.83 18.57
N LEU A 67 9.07 -5.69 18.51
CA LEU A 67 9.17 -6.83 19.42
C LEU A 67 9.14 -6.36 20.88
N ARG A 68 9.96 -5.39 21.29
CA ARG A 68 9.95 -4.88 22.67
C ARG A 68 8.59 -4.34 23.13
N ASP A 69 7.84 -3.70 22.24
CA ASP A 69 6.56 -3.07 22.58
C ASP A 69 5.42 -4.09 22.70
N TYR A 70 5.55 -5.28 22.10
CA TYR A 70 4.48 -6.28 21.98
C TYR A 70 4.81 -7.68 22.55
N ASP A 71 6.09 -7.95 22.83
CA ASP A 71 6.58 -9.19 23.46
C ASP A 71 6.29 -9.18 24.96
N LYS A 72 5.09 -9.61 25.33
CA LYS A 72 4.59 -9.63 26.72
C LYS A 72 5.43 -10.53 27.62
N ASP A 73 6.03 -11.58 27.06
CA ASP A 73 6.68 -12.66 27.81
C ASP A 73 8.22 -12.66 27.68
N ASN A 74 8.80 -11.68 26.99
CA ASN A 74 10.24 -11.54 26.71
C ASN A 74 10.84 -12.74 25.96
N GLN A 75 10.07 -13.33 25.04
CA GLN A 75 10.48 -14.48 24.22
C GLN A 75 11.17 -14.06 22.92
N GLY A 76 11.11 -12.78 22.57
CA GLY A 76 11.57 -12.25 21.29
C GLY A 76 10.58 -12.49 20.14
N LEU A 77 9.32 -12.73 20.48
CA LEU A 77 8.26 -13.12 19.54
C LEU A 77 7.10 -12.11 19.57
N ILE A 78 6.35 -12.04 18.46
CA ILE A 78 5.09 -11.30 18.38
C ILE A 78 3.98 -12.21 17.86
N ASP A 79 2.85 -12.26 18.57
CA ASP A 79 1.67 -13.00 18.15
C ASP A 79 0.91 -12.27 17.02
N PHE A 80 -0.07 -12.95 16.43
CA PHE A 80 -0.89 -12.36 15.37
C PHE A 80 -1.62 -11.09 15.83
N GLU A 81 -2.11 -11.03 17.08
CA GLU A 81 -2.81 -9.85 17.61
C GLU A 81 -1.89 -8.62 17.60
N GLY A 82 -0.66 -8.78 18.09
CA GLY A 82 0.35 -7.74 18.09
C GLY A 82 0.75 -7.32 16.68
N PHE A 83 1.02 -8.29 15.81
CA PHE A 83 1.37 -8.04 14.42
C PHE A 83 0.26 -7.28 13.70
N ASN A 84 -0.98 -7.76 13.79
CA ASN A 84 -2.14 -7.13 13.16
C ASN A 84 -2.33 -5.69 13.63
N LYS A 85 -2.15 -5.42 14.93
CA LYS A 85 -2.25 -4.05 15.45
C LYS A 85 -1.16 -3.14 14.87
N VAL A 86 0.09 -3.59 14.85
CA VAL A 86 1.22 -2.81 14.30
C VAL A 86 1.01 -2.52 12.82
N MET A 87 0.60 -3.52 12.04
CA MET A 87 0.38 -3.37 10.61
C MET A 87 -0.83 -2.49 10.31
N THR A 88 -1.91 -2.62 11.08
CA THR A 88 -3.08 -1.73 10.98
C THR A 88 -2.71 -0.27 11.16
N GLU A 89 -2.00 0.07 12.25
CA GLU A 89 -1.57 1.45 12.49
C GLU A 89 -0.68 1.97 11.35
N ARG A 90 0.27 1.16 10.89
CA ARG A 90 1.18 1.54 9.80
C ARG A 90 0.51 1.70 8.44
N ILE A 91 -0.49 0.88 8.11
CA ILE A 91 -1.24 1.00 6.85
C ILE A 91 -2.15 2.23 6.88
N LEU A 92 -2.81 2.50 8.01
CA LEU A 92 -3.66 3.69 8.17
C LEU A 92 -2.87 5.01 8.17
N ASP A 93 -1.59 4.96 8.58
CA ASP A 93 -0.67 6.10 8.52
C ASP A 93 -0.06 6.31 7.12
N ARG A 94 -0.30 5.44 6.14
CA ARG A 94 0.18 5.64 4.76
C ARG A 94 -0.56 6.80 4.11
N ASP A 95 0.19 7.61 3.37
CA ASP A 95 -0.39 8.53 2.40
C ASP A 95 -0.70 7.74 1.11
N PRO A 96 -1.97 7.57 0.73
CA PRO A 96 -2.33 6.86 -0.49
C PRO A 96 -1.65 7.44 -1.74
N LEU A 97 -1.43 8.75 -1.76
CA LEU A 97 -0.78 9.41 -2.89
C LEU A 97 0.69 9.01 -3.01
N GLU A 98 1.39 8.84 -1.88
CA GLU A 98 2.78 8.36 -1.89
C GLU A 98 2.88 6.90 -2.35
N GLU A 99 1.87 6.07 -2.06
CA GLU A 99 1.84 4.68 -2.54
C GLU A 99 1.62 4.63 -4.05
N ILE A 100 0.73 5.46 -4.59
CA ILE A 100 0.54 5.61 -6.03
C ILE A 100 1.83 6.08 -6.71
N ARG A 101 2.55 7.04 -6.13
CA ARG A 101 3.85 7.50 -6.64
C ARG A 101 4.91 6.41 -6.66
N LYS A 102 4.98 5.58 -5.62
CA LYS A 102 5.89 4.43 -5.59
C LYS A 102 5.52 3.42 -6.67
N ALA A 103 4.23 3.15 -6.87
CA ALA A 103 3.77 2.29 -7.95
C ALA A 103 4.18 2.86 -9.31
N PHE A 104 3.99 4.16 -9.56
CA PHE A 104 4.43 4.83 -10.77
C PHE A 104 5.92 4.61 -11.07
N GLN A 105 6.78 4.76 -10.05
CA GLN A 105 8.22 4.51 -10.17
C GLN A 105 8.58 3.04 -10.45
N LEU A 106 7.72 2.09 -10.07
CA LEU A 106 7.90 0.69 -10.44
C LEU A 106 7.57 0.43 -11.92
N PHE A 107 6.72 1.25 -12.53
CA PHE A 107 6.48 1.22 -13.98
C PHE A 107 7.61 1.93 -14.74
N ASP A 108 7.89 3.20 -14.43
CA ASP A 108 8.93 4.04 -15.06
C ASP A 108 10.36 3.67 -14.61
N ASP A 109 10.82 2.48 -15.02
CA ASP A 109 12.12 1.94 -14.63
C ASP A 109 13.34 2.66 -15.23
N ASP A 110 13.14 3.49 -16.27
CA ASP A 110 14.16 4.34 -16.86
C ASP A 110 14.12 5.80 -16.40
N GLY A 111 13.18 6.17 -15.52
CA GLY A 111 13.16 7.48 -14.86
C GLY A 111 12.90 8.64 -15.83
N THR A 112 12.07 8.41 -16.85
CA THR A 112 11.68 9.42 -17.83
C THR A 112 10.66 10.42 -17.26
N GLY A 113 9.99 10.05 -16.17
CA GLY A 113 8.84 10.74 -15.61
C GLY A 113 7.53 10.37 -16.29
N LYS A 114 7.52 9.34 -17.15
CA LYS A 114 6.34 8.85 -17.89
C LYS A 114 6.39 7.33 -18.05
N ILE A 115 5.24 6.71 -18.24
CA ILE A 115 5.11 5.28 -18.49
C ILE A 115 4.87 5.09 -19.99
N SER A 116 5.89 4.55 -20.66
CA SER A 116 5.83 4.21 -22.08
C SER A 116 5.24 2.81 -22.32
N LEU A 117 4.91 2.51 -23.57
CA LEU A 117 4.54 1.16 -24.03
C LEU A 117 5.60 0.10 -23.65
N ARG A 118 6.89 0.49 -23.63
CA ARG A 118 7.98 -0.40 -23.23
C ARG A 118 7.89 -0.76 -21.75
N ASN A 119 7.59 0.23 -20.90
CA ASN A 119 7.44 0.04 -19.45
C ASN A 119 6.23 -0.87 -19.16
N LEU A 120 5.07 -0.59 -19.76
CA LEU A 120 3.86 -1.43 -19.59
C LEU A 120 4.09 -2.88 -20.04
N ARG A 121 4.72 -3.08 -21.20
CA ARG A 121 5.05 -4.42 -21.71
C ARG A 121 5.96 -5.19 -20.76
N ARG A 122 6.95 -4.52 -20.16
CA ARG A 122 7.83 -5.14 -19.17
C ARG A 122 7.02 -5.61 -17.97
N VAL A 123 6.19 -4.74 -17.39
CA VAL A 123 5.37 -5.06 -16.23
C VAL A 123 4.38 -6.17 -16.53
N ALA A 124 3.66 -6.12 -17.66
CA ALA A 124 2.73 -7.17 -18.10
C ALA A 124 3.42 -8.55 -18.16
N LYS A 125 4.63 -8.60 -18.72
CA LYS A 125 5.43 -9.83 -18.78
C LYS A 125 5.88 -10.32 -17.40
N GLU A 126 6.21 -9.42 -16.47
CA GLU A 126 6.64 -9.77 -15.12
C GLU A 126 5.48 -10.38 -14.30
N ILE A 127 4.26 -9.91 -14.50
CA ILE A 127 3.06 -10.46 -13.84
C ILE A 127 2.48 -11.69 -14.58
N GLY A 128 3.04 -12.04 -15.74
CA GLY A 128 2.63 -13.21 -16.52
C GLY A 128 1.41 -13.00 -17.40
N GLU A 129 0.98 -11.75 -17.60
CA GLU A 129 -0.09 -11.38 -18.52
C GLU A 129 0.43 -11.35 -19.96
N SER A 130 -0.36 -11.91 -20.88
CA SER A 130 -0.03 -11.97 -22.30
C SER A 130 -0.92 -11.02 -23.09
N LEU A 131 -0.55 -9.74 -23.05
CA LEU A 131 -1.18 -8.69 -23.85
C LEU A 131 -0.33 -8.40 -25.09
N ASP A 132 -1.00 -8.15 -26.23
CA ASP A 132 -0.32 -7.71 -27.45
C ASP A 132 -0.05 -6.19 -27.47
N ASP A 133 0.68 -5.72 -28.49
CA ASP A 133 1.10 -4.34 -28.58
C ASP A 133 -0.10 -3.40 -28.79
N GLU A 134 -1.11 -3.87 -29.52
CA GLU A 134 -2.35 -3.15 -29.77
C GLU A 134 -3.18 -2.98 -28.49
N GLU A 135 -3.29 -4.03 -27.66
CA GLU A 135 -3.95 -3.98 -26.36
C GLU A 135 -3.24 -3.05 -25.38
N LEU A 136 -1.91 -3.15 -25.30
CA LEU A 136 -1.10 -2.27 -24.44
C LEU A 136 -1.16 -0.81 -24.91
N GLN A 137 -1.19 -0.57 -26.21
CA GLN A 137 -1.35 0.78 -26.75
C GLN A 137 -2.74 1.34 -26.43
N ALA A 138 -3.79 0.52 -26.55
CA ALA A 138 -5.14 0.94 -26.19
C ALA A 138 -5.25 1.34 -24.70
N MET A 139 -4.52 0.67 -23.81
CA MET A 139 -4.45 1.06 -22.40
C MET A 139 -3.80 2.43 -22.19
N ILE A 140 -2.81 2.81 -23.01
CA ILE A 140 -2.21 4.15 -22.96
C ILE A 140 -3.22 5.17 -23.49
N ASP A 141 -3.75 4.92 -24.68
CA ASP A 141 -4.63 5.84 -25.40
C ASP A 141 -5.91 6.19 -24.61
N GLU A 142 -6.36 5.30 -23.71
CA GLU A 142 -7.52 5.54 -22.84
C GLU A 142 -7.29 6.61 -21.78
N PHE A 143 -6.05 6.77 -21.31
CA PHE A 143 -5.69 7.63 -20.17
C PHE A 143 -4.66 8.72 -20.49
N ASP A 144 -4.07 8.70 -21.69
CA ASP A 144 -3.20 9.75 -22.23
C ASP A 144 -4.04 11.00 -22.58
N LEU A 145 -4.09 11.95 -21.65
CA LEU A 145 -4.91 13.16 -21.75
C LEU A 145 -4.22 14.25 -22.57
N ASP A 146 -2.88 14.27 -22.56
CA ASP A 146 -2.08 15.26 -23.29
C ASP A 146 -1.68 14.80 -24.72
N GLN A 147 -1.97 13.55 -25.07
CA GLN A 147 -1.79 12.92 -26.37
C GLN A 147 -0.33 12.83 -26.81
N ASP A 148 0.58 12.62 -25.86
CA ASP A 148 2.00 12.46 -26.14
C ASP A 148 2.46 11.00 -26.36
N GLY A 149 1.54 10.05 -26.19
CA GLY A 149 1.75 8.62 -26.38
C GLY A 149 2.34 7.90 -25.16
N GLU A 150 2.39 8.54 -23.99
CA GLU A 150 2.86 7.99 -22.72
C GLU A 150 1.94 8.43 -21.57
N ILE A 151 2.03 7.77 -20.41
CA ILE A 151 1.23 8.14 -19.22
C ILE A 151 2.12 8.89 -18.22
N ASN A 152 1.84 10.16 -17.97
CA ASN A 152 2.54 10.95 -16.96
C ASN A 152 2.02 10.68 -15.53
N GLU A 153 2.72 11.20 -14.50
CA GLU A 153 2.36 10.97 -13.09
C GLU A 153 0.92 11.38 -12.76
N GLN A 154 0.41 12.48 -13.33
CA GLN A 154 -0.94 12.98 -13.04
C GLN A 154 -2.01 12.07 -13.63
N GLU A 155 -1.80 11.59 -14.85
CA GLU A 155 -2.68 10.63 -15.51
C GLU A 155 -2.71 9.31 -14.75
N PHE A 156 -1.55 8.80 -14.34
CA PHE A 156 -1.47 7.58 -13.53
C PHE A 156 -2.17 7.71 -12.17
N ILE A 157 -2.05 8.88 -11.51
CA ILE A 157 -2.81 9.16 -10.29
C ILE A 157 -4.31 9.11 -10.58
N GLY A 158 -4.77 9.73 -11.67
CA GLY A 158 -6.17 9.68 -12.10
C GLY A 158 -6.67 8.25 -12.25
N ILE A 159 -5.91 7.39 -12.94
CA ILE A 159 -6.23 5.96 -13.10
C ILE A 159 -6.42 5.29 -11.74
N MET A 160 -5.46 5.47 -10.83
CA MET A 160 -5.45 4.80 -9.52
C MET A 160 -6.49 5.33 -8.54
N THR A 161 -6.92 6.59 -8.68
CA THR A 161 -7.96 7.18 -7.84
C THR A 161 -9.37 6.96 -8.37
N ASP A 162 -9.56 7.01 -9.68
CA ASP A 162 -10.88 6.83 -10.32
C ASP A 162 -11.29 5.36 -10.35
N ALA A 163 -10.33 4.42 -10.34
CA ALA A 163 -10.62 3.00 -10.18
C ALA A 163 -11.25 2.62 -8.82
N ASN A 164 -11.38 3.57 -7.88
CA ASN A 164 -11.97 3.39 -6.55
C ASN A 164 -13.37 4.03 -6.37
N GLU A 165 -14.01 4.53 -7.44
CA GLU A 165 -15.42 4.98 -7.43
C GLU A 165 -16.36 4.00 -8.19
#